data_AF-A0A1H0D6A1-F1
#
_entry.id   AF-A0A1H0D6A1-F1
#
_cell.length_a   1.000
_cell.length_b   1.000
_cell.length_c   1.000
_cell.angle_alpha   90.00
_cell.angle_beta   90.00
_cell.angle_gamma   90.00
#
_symmetry.space_group_name_H-M   'P 1'
#
loop_
_entity.id
_entity.type
_entity.pdbx_description
1 polymer ?
#
loop_
_entity_poly.entity_id
_entity_poly.type
_entity_poly.pdbx_seq_one_letter_code
_entity_poly.pdbx_strand_id
1 'polypeptide(L)'
;MAGPVNPVDPMNPMSAGCARTAEELTELLMLGEELPSGLADHVAACPRCAAEAQEVRQVLRTFERAGFRASLLPEPAAGGEPAHAAVPRLRRQDGPEPAGNTGTAPARRRPRRRAALAAGALLLAACAAALGLVATAGRRAAPDAADVSVAQEGRMVPHSWGTEVPVLLSGLAPGRTYRLETGDAHGHRQTAGSVHAGGSGRPMHVRMVTAMPRSAITTLYVQDTRGRMVAEIRVTPRPAPGATGV
;
A
#
# COMPACT_ATOMS: atom_id res chain seq x y z
N MET A 1 26.57 22.70 -48.57
CA MET A 1 26.82 21.37 -47.99
C MET A 1 25.64 21.03 -47.10
N ALA A 2 24.62 20.38 -47.66
CA ALA A 2 23.46 19.90 -46.91
C ALA A 2 23.73 18.44 -46.51
N GLY A 3 23.74 18.16 -45.21
CA GLY A 3 23.89 16.80 -44.69
C GLY A 3 22.63 15.96 -44.93
N PRO A 4 22.75 14.62 -44.98
CA PRO A 4 21.61 13.74 -45.20
C PRO A 4 20.66 13.80 -44.00
N VAL A 5 19.41 14.17 -44.30
CA VAL A 5 18.29 14.13 -43.35
C VAL A 5 17.94 12.66 -43.15
N ASN A 6 18.13 12.14 -41.94
CA ASN A 6 17.62 10.82 -41.58
C ASN A 6 16.07 10.87 -41.64
N PRO A 7 15.41 10.03 -42.45
CA PRO A 7 13.96 9.92 -42.40
C PRO A 7 13.58 9.37 -41.03
N VAL A 8 12.80 10.15 -40.29
CA VAL A 8 12.09 9.66 -39.11
C VAL A 8 11.10 8.62 -39.63
N ASP A 9 11.36 7.35 -39.31
CA ASP A 9 10.49 6.23 -39.66
C ASP A 9 9.07 6.54 -39.13
N PRO A 10 8.05 6.66 -40.01
CA PRO A 10 6.69 6.89 -39.56
C PRO A 10 6.28 5.69 -38.73
N MET A 11 5.98 5.94 -37.45
CA MET A 11 5.39 4.98 -36.51
C MET A 11 4.38 4.09 -37.24
N ASN A 12 4.81 2.88 -37.57
CA ASN A 12 4.00 1.91 -38.28
C ASN A 12 2.79 1.63 -37.37
N PRO A 13 1.55 1.97 -37.79
CA PRO A 13 0.38 1.78 -36.94
C PRO A 13 0.34 0.30 -36.53
N MET A 14 0.25 0.05 -35.21
CA MET A 14 0.11 -1.31 -34.70
C MET A 14 -1.01 -2.00 -35.46
N SER A 15 -0.70 -3.12 -36.11
CA SER A 15 -1.76 -4.00 -36.57
C SER A 15 -2.57 -4.41 -35.33
N ALA A 16 -3.90 -4.47 -35.45
CA ALA A 16 -4.77 -4.85 -34.33
C ALA A 16 -4.38 -6.22 -33.72
N GLY A 17 -3.69 -7.06 -34.50
CA GLY A 17 -3.08 -8.31 -34.02
C GLY A 17 -1.96 -8.06 -33.00
N CYS A 18 -1.01 -7.18 -33.28
CA CYS A 18 0.12 -6.90 -32.38
C CYS A 18 -0.33 -6.33 -31.02
N ALA A 19 -1.38 -5.51 -30.99
CA ALA A 19 -1.88 -4.95 -29.73
C ALA A 19 -2.43 -6.04 -28.80
N ARG A 20 -3.22 -6.96 -29.34
CA ARG A 20 -3.73 -8.11 -28.58
C ARG A 20 -2.59 -9.04 -28.13
N THR A 21 -1.66 -9.34 -29.03
CA THR A 21 -0.46 -10.12 -28.74
C THR A 21 0.35 -9.50 -27.60
N ALA A 22 0.51 -8.18 -27.56
CA ALA A 22 1.30 -7.50 -26.54
C ALA A 22 0.71 -7.64 -25.11
N GLU A 23 -0.61 -7.56 -25.00
CA GLU A 23 -1.32 -7.75 -23.72
C GLU A 23 -1.14 -9.18 -23.19
N GLU A 24 -1.45 -10.18 -24.03
CA GLU A 24 -1.32 -11.61 -23.69
C GLU A 24 0.14 -12.01 -23.38
N LEU A 25 1.09 -11.50 -24.18
CA LEU A 25 2.52 -11.70 -23.96
C LEU A 25 2.98 -11.15 -22.59
N THR A 26 2.55 -9.94 -22.23
CA THR A 26 2.93 -9.31 -20.97
C THR A 26 2.37 -10.11 -19.79
N GLU A 27 1.10 -10.53 -19.88
CA GLU A 27 0.46 -11.35 -18.85
C GLU A 27 1.21 -12.67 -18.62
N LEU A 28 1.41 -13.47 -19.68
CA LEU A 28 2.07 -14.78 -19.57
C LEU A 28 3.50 -14.66 -19.05
N LEU A 29 4.27 -13.68 -19.53
CA LEU A 29 5.62 -13.45 -19.04
C LEU A 29 5.63 -13.04 -17.56
N MET A 30 4.70 -12.18 -17.13
CA MET A 30 4.60 -11.75 -15.73
C MET A 30 4.16 -12.87 -14.77
N LEU A 31 3.38 -13.83 -15.27
CA LEU A 31 3.00 -15.04 -14.54
C LEU A 31 4.10 -16.11 -14.55
N GLY A 32 5.13 -15.96 -15.39
CA GLY A 32 6.19 -16.97 -15.58
C GLY A 32 5.72 -18.19 -16.36
N GLU A 33 4.65 -18.07 -17.13
CA GLU A 33 4.10 -19.15 -17.95
C GLU A 33 4.84 -19.27 -19.29
N GLU A 34 4.84 -20.48 -19.84
CA GLU A 34 5.36 -20.72 -21.18
C GLU A 34 4.42 -20.10 -22.24
N LEU A 35 5.01 -19.50 -23.28
CA LEU A 35 4.21 -18.90 -24.35
C LEU A 35 3.58 -20.01 -25.21
N PRO A 36 2.27 -19.96 -25.49
CA PRO A 36 1.65 -20.83 -26.49
C PRO A 36 2.39 -20.77 -27.82
N SER A 37 2.48 -21.89 -28.54
CA SER A 37 3.26 -22.00 -29.78
C SER A 37 2.94 -20.90 -30.80
N GLY A 38 1.66 -20.60 -31.04
CA GLY A 38 1.27 -19.54 -31.97
C GLY A 38 1.74 -18.13 -31.55
N LEU A 39 1.82 -17.87 -30.25
CA LEU A 39 2.33 -16.62 -29.70
C LEU A 39 3.87 -16.56 -29.78
N ALA A 40 4.54 -17.67 -29.48
CA ALA A 40 5.99 -17.80 -29.61
C ALA A 40 6.44 -17.60 -31.07
N ASP A 41 5.75 -18.21 -32.03
CA ASP A 41 6.01 -18.05 -33.46
C ASP A 41 5.81 -16.60 -33.91
N HIS A 42 4.76 -15.94 -33.41
CA HIS A 42 4.53 -14.53 -33.70
C HIS A 42 5.64 -13.62 -33.14
N VAL A 43 6.05 -13.83 -31.89
CA VAL A 43 7.13 -13.06 -31.26
C VAL A 43 8.45 -13.28 -32.01
N ALA A 44 8.72 -14.49 -32.50
CA ALA A 44 9.89 -14.78 -33.32
C ALA A 44 9.84 -14.07 -34.68
N ALA A 45 8.66 -13.94 -35.28
CA ALA A 45 8.48 -13.31 -36.60
C ALA A 45 8.32 -11.78 -36.56
N CYS A 46 7.95 -11.20 -35.42
CA CYS A 46 7.64 -9.77 -35.29
C CYS A 46 8.71 -9.03 -34.43
N PRO A 47 9.59 -8.19 -35.02
CA PRO A 47 10.64 -7.49 -34.28
C PRO A 47 10.13 -6.61 -33.14
N ARG A 48 8.92 -6.05 -33.28
CA ARG A 48 8.30 -5.22 -32.25
C ARG A 48 7.88 -6.04 -31.02
N CYS A 49 7.13 -7.13 -31.23
CA CYS A 49 6.73 -8.00 -30.13
C CYS A 49 7.95 -8.69 -29.48
N ALA A 50 9.01 -8.96 -30.26
CA ALA A 50 10.29 -9.41 -29.71
C ALA A 50 10.93 -8.37 -28.77
N ALA A 51 10.92 -7.09 -29.15
CA ALA A 51 11.40 -5.99 -28.32
C ALA A 51 10.57 -5.84 -27.04
N GLU A 52 9.23 -5.83 -27.15
CA GLU A 52 8.33 -5.78 -25.99
C GLU A 52 8.55 -6.97 -25.05
N ALA A 53 8.71 -8.20 -25.57
CA ALA A 53 9.05 -9.38 -24.77
C ALA A 53 10.39 -9.21 -24.02
N GLN A 54 11.39 -8.60 -24.65
CA GLN A 54 12.68 -8.35 -24.04
C GLN A 54 12.60 -7.32 -22.90
N GLU A 55 11.81 -6.27 -23.08
CA GLU A 55 11.55 -5.24 -22.06
C GLU A 55 10.87 -5.85 -20.83
N VAL A 56 9.81 -6.64 -21.01
CA VAL A 56 9.12 -7.32 -19.90
C VAL A 56 10.08 -8.26 -19.15
N ARG A 57 10.88 -9.05 -19.87
CA ARG A 57 11.92 -9.91 -19.25
C ARG A 57 12.97 -9.12 -18.47
N GLN A 58 13.27 -7.88 -18.86
CA GLN A 58 14.19 -7.01 -18.10
C GLN A 58 13.58 -6.54 -16.78
N VAL A 59 12.29 -6.22 -16.77
CA VAL A 59 11.55 -5.89 -15.53
C VAL A 59 11.55 -7.11 -14.60
N LEU A 60 11.27 -8.30 -15.12
CA LEU A 60 11.30 -9.55 -14.35
C LEU A 60 12.66 -9.82 -13.70
N ARG A 61 13.76 -9.68 -14.45
CA ARG A 61 15.13 -9.77 -13.88
C ARG A 61 15.40 -8.76 -12.77
N THR A 62 14.77 -7.58 -12.84
CA THR A 62 14.89 -6.57 -11.78
C THR A 62 14.16 -6.99 -10.52
N PHE A 63 12.96 -7.55 -10.65
CA PHE A 63 12.21 -8.13 -9.53
C PHE A 63 12.93 -9.32 -8.90
N GLU A 64 13.51 -10.21 -9.71
CA GLU A 64 14.33 -11.32 -9.23
C GLU A 64 15.52 -10.85 -8.38
N ARG A 65 16.27 -9.83 -8.86
CA ARG A 65 17.39 -9.22 -8.12
C ARG A 65 16.94 -8.56 -6.83
N ALA A 66 15.73 -8.00 -6.80
CA ALA A 66 15.13 -7.43 -5.60
C ALA A 66 14.62 -8.48 -4.62
N GLY A 67 14.74 -9.78 -4.93
CA GLY A 67 14.25 -10.88 -4.09
C GLY A 67 12.74 -11.07 -4.18
N PHE A 68 12.07 -10.43 -5.14
CA PHE A 68 10.65 -10.65 -5.44
C PHE A 68 10.53 -11.91 -6.29
N ARG A 69 10.79 -13.06 -5.68
CA ARG A 69 10.64 -14.35 -6.36
C ARG A 69 9.15 -14.69 -6.42
N ALA A 70 8.68 -15.19 -7.56
CA ALA A 70 7.34 -15.78 -7.75
C ALA A 70 7.08 -17.05 -6.89
N SER A 71 7.86 -17.27 -5.83
CA SER A 71 7.71 -18.38 -4.86
C SER A 71 6.59 -18.15 -3.84
N LEU A 72 5.60 -17.31 -4.14
CA LEU A 72 4.34 -17.24 -3.39
C LEU A 72 3.28 -18.20 -3.94
N LEU A 73 3.53 -18.87 -5.06
CA LEU A 73 2.79 -20.07 -5.42
C LEU A 73 3.48 -21.26 -4.73
N PRO A 74 2.79 -21.97 -3.82
CA PRO A 74 3.29 -23.23 -3.30
C PRO A 74 3.61 -24.14 -4.48
N GLU A 75 4.83 -24.66 -4.56
CA GLU A 75 5.12 -25.84 -5.37
C GLU A 75 4.04 -26.89 -5.02
N PRO A 76 3.34 -27.50 -6.00
CA PRO A 76 2.40 -28.55 -5.71
C PRO A 76 3.18 -29.68 -5.03
N ALA A 77 3.04 -29.79 -3.71
CA ALA A 77 3.67 -30.83 -2.93
C ALA A 77 3.22 -32.17 -3.52
N ALA A 78 4.15 -32.90 -4.13
CA ALA A 78 3.95 -34.29 -4.47
C ALA A 78 3.76 -35.06 -3.16
N GLY A 79 2.50 -35.25 -2.77
CA GLY A 79 2.08 -36.15 -1.69
C GLY A 79 2.47 -35.72 -0.28
N GLY A 80 1.60 -34.98 0.41
CA GLY A 80 1.67 -34.79 1.85
C GLY A 80 0.59 -33.84 2.37
N GLU A 81 -0.15 -34.26 3.39
CA GLU A 81 -1.32 -33.58 3.98
C GLU A 81 -1.16 -32.07 4.27
N PRO A 82 -2.29 -31.31 4.29
CA PRO A 82 -2.28 -29.87 4.43
C PRO A 82 -1.95 -29.44 5.88
N ALA A 83 -0.70 -29.10 6.14
CA ALA A 83 -0.33 -28.34 7.32
C ALA A 83 -0.61 -26.84 7.06
N HIS A 84 -1.50 -26.25 7.86
CA HIS A 84 -1.66 -24.80 7.94
C HIS A 84 -0.33 -24.15 8.34
N ALA A 85 0.39 -23.59 7.35
CA ALA A 85 1.68 -22.94 7.56
C ALA A 85 1.52 -21.41 7.58
N ALA A 86 1.97 -20.84 8.68
CA ALA A 86 1.99 -19.43 9.00
C ALA A 86 2.77 -18.59 7.98
N VAL A 87 2.24 -17.40 7.69
CA VAL A 87 2.88 -16.35 6.88
C VAL A 87 4.28 -16.04 7.44
N PRO A 88 5.36 -16.05 6.63
CA PRO A 88 6.67 -15.66 7.10
C PRO A 88 6.69 -14.16 7.40
N ARG A 89 6.98 -13.79 8.65
CA ARG A 89 7.29 -12.40 9.00
C ARG A 89 8.59 -12.00 8.30
N LEU A 90 8.56 -10.95 7.48
CA LEU A 90 9.75 -10.28 6.97
C LEU A 90 10.67 -9.93 8.14
N ARG A 91 11.83 -10.58 8.19
CA ARG A 91 12.87 -10.31 9.18
C ARG A 91 13.52 -8.98 8.82
N ARG A 92 13.34 -7.98 9.69
CA ARG A 92 14.03 -6.69 9.65
C ARG A 92 15.54 -6.96 9.62
N GLN A 93 16.22 -6.51 8.57
CA GLN A 93 17.68 -6.47 8.55
C GLN A 93 18.12 -5.31 9.45
N ASP A 94 18.58 -5.65 10.66
CA ASP A 94 19.35 -4.75 11.50
C ASP A 94 20.77 -4.65 10.92
N GLY A 95 21.20 -3.43 10.63
CA GLY A 95 22.53 -3.13 10.08
C GLY A 95 23.66 -3.35 11.09
N PRO A 96 24.92 -3.33 10.64
CA PRO A 96 26.09 -3.60 11.47
C PRO A 96 26.39 -2.41 12.41
N GLU A 97 26.33 -2.67 13.71
CA GLU A 97 26.73 -1.76 14.78
C GLU A 97 28.28 -1.71 14.88
N PRO A 98 28.91 -0.53 14.91
CA PRO A 98 30.36 -0.42 15.08
C PRO A 98 30.75 -0.55 16.57
N ALA A 99 31.80 -1.34 16.79
CA ALA A 99 32.38 -1.64 18.08
C ALA A 99 33.22 -0.50 18.68
N GLY A 100 33.17 -0.41 20.01
CA GLY A 100 34.23 0.12 20.88
C GLY A 100 34.07 1.59 21.29
N ASN A 101 34.38 2.08 22.48
CA ASN A 101 35.00 1.61 23.73
C ASN A 101 34.41 2.58 24.83
N THR A 102 34.44 2.43 26.15
CA THR A 102 35.52 2.15 27.10
C THR A 102 34.91 2.15 28.51
N GLY A 103 35.35 1.23 29.37
CA GLY A 103 35.83 1.58 30.71
C GLY A 103 34.84 1.76 31.88
N THR A 104 35.06 0.90 32.88
CA THR A 104 35.16 1.21 34.33
C THR A 104 33.94 0.84 35.20
N ALA A 105 34.07 -0.31 35.88
CA ALA A 105 33.34 -0.65 37.10
C ALA A 105 33.83 0.21 38.28
N PRO A 106 33.03 0.41 39.36
CA PRO A 106 33.08 -0.59 40.43
C PRO A 106 31.74 -0.87 41.13
N ALA A 107 31.70 -2.04 41.77
CA ALA A 107 30.67 -2.51 42.69
C ALA A 107 30.53 -1.62 43.95
N ARG A 108 29.31 -1.57 44.55
CA ARG A 108 29.11 -1.68 46.01
C ARG A 108 27.62 -1.78 46.41
N ARG A 109 27.29 -2.97 46.94
CA ARG A 109 26.48 -3.32 48.13
C ARG A 109 25.28 -2.42 48.54
N ARG A 110 24.12 -3.07 48.59
CA ARG A 110 22.93 -2.70 49.40
C ARG A 110 23.31 -2.58 50.90
N PRO A 111 22.52 -1.81 51.68
CA PRO A 111 21.61 -2.52 52.59
C PRO A 111 20.21 -1.91 52.71
N ARG A 112 19.29 -2.80 53.04
CA ARG A 112 17.89 -2.57 53.42
C ARG A 112 17.80 -1.68 54.67
N ARG A 113 16.81 -0.79 54.72
CA ARG A 113 16.12 -0.43 55.97
C ARG A 113 14.61 -0.43 55.74
N ARG A 114 13.94 -1.20 56.59
CA ARG A 114 12.48 -1.30 56.76
C ARG A 114 12.01 -0.22 57.74
N ALA A 115 10.68 -0.07 57.78
CA ALA A 115 9.83 0.66 58.72
C ALA A 115 9.62 2.15 58.36
N ALA A 116 8.43 2.73 58.48
CA ALA A 116 7.29 2.35 59.30
C ALA A 116 5.95 2.78 58.68
N LEU A 117 4.89 2.11 59.14
CA LEU A 117 3.47 2.39 58.96
C LEU A 117 3.05 3.74 59.56
N ALA A 118 2.13 4.45 58.90
CA ALA A 118 1.02 5.21 59.50
C ALA A 118 0.09 5.65 58.34
N ALA A 119 -1.08 5.04 58.17
CA ALA A 119 -2.35 5.49 58.73
C ALA A 119 -2.83 6.82 58.13
N GLY A 120 -3.83 6.73 57.24
CA GLY A 120 -4.50 7.87 56.62
C GLY A 120 -5.65 7.42 55.74
N ALA A 121 -6.63 6.73 56.32
CA ALA A 121 -7.91 6.46 55.66
C ALA A 121 -8.74 7.74 55.68
N LEU A 122 -8.84 8.43 54.53
CA LEU A 122 -9.94 9.33 54.14
C LEU A 122 -9.57 9.99 52.81
N LEU A 123 -10.10 9.45 51.70
CA LEU A 123 -10.45 10.12 50.43
C LEU A 123 -10.72 9.08 49.32
N LEU A 124 -11.54 8.08 49.61
CA LEU A 124 -12.14 7.18 48.62
C LEU A 124 -13.59 7.61 48.36
N ALA A 125 -13.76 8.83 47.83
CA ALA A 125 -15.05 9.31 47.32
C ALA A 125 -14.95 10.45 46.28
N ALA A 126 -13.76 10.69 45.70
CA ALA A 126 -13.56 11.74 44.69
C ALA A 126 -12.78 11.29 43.43
N CYS A 127 -12.37 10.02 43.32
CA CYS A 127 -11.63 9.52 42.15
C CYS A 127 -12.45 8.64 41.18
N ALA A 128 -13.72 8.37 41.46
CA ALA A 128 -14.59 7.62 40.54
C ALA A 128 -15.27 8.47 39.45
N ALA A 129 -15.22 9.81 39.56
CA ALA A 129 -15.73 10.72 38.53
C ALA A 129 -14.66 11.21 37.53
N ALA A 130 -13.37 10.92 37.78
CA ALA A 130 -12.26 11.40 36.95
C ALA A 130 -11.71 10.37 35.94
N LEU A 131 -12.17 9.12 35.97
CA LEU A 131 -11.80 8.07 34.99
C LEU A 131 -12.90 7.78 33.96
N GLY A 132 -14.08 8.40 34.09
CA GLY A 132 -15.20 8.26 33.14
C GLY A 132 -15.20 9.27 31.98
N LEU A 133 -14.26 10.23 31.95
CA LEU A 133 -14.24 11.31 30.95
C LEU A 133 -12.93 11.39 30.12
N VAL A 134 -12.11 10.33 30.14
CA VAL A 134 -10.86 10.28 29.34
C VAL A 134 -10.97 9.35 28.12
N ALA A 135 -12.10 8.65 27.94
CA ALA A 135 -12.32 7.77 26.79
C ALA A 135 -13.05 8.41 25.59
N THR A 136 -13.36 9.72 25.64
CA THR A 136 -13.96 10.47 24.51
C THR A 136 -13.21 11.75 24.17
N ALA A 137 -11.95 11.86 24.62
CA ALA A 137 -11.02 12.82 24.04
C ALA A 137 -10.63 12.31 22.64
N GLY A 138 -11.52 12.54 21.67
CA GLY A 138 -11.14 12.63 20.27
C GLY A 138 -9.89 13.51 20.22
N ARG A 139 -8.76 12.90 19.90
CA ARG A 139 -7.56 13.64 19.50
C ARG A 139 -7.94 14.37 18.21
N ARG A 140 -8.58 15.53 18.36
CA ARG A 140 -8.47 16.61 17.38
C ARG A 140 -7.01 17.03 17.46
N ALA A 141 -6.21 16.45 16.58
CA ALA A 141 -4.89 16.95 16.28
C ALA A 141 -5.04 18.45 15.96
N ALA A 142 -4.18 19.26 16.56
CA ALA A 142 -4.15 20.71 16.41
C ALA A 142 -4.14 21.10 14.91
N PRO A 143 -4.93 22.09 14.48
CA PRO A 143 -5.01 22.48 13.08
C PRO A 143 -3.78 23.31 12.72
N ASP A 144 -2.78 22.66 12.11
CA ASP A 144 -1.80 23.35 11.26
C ASP A 144 -1.34 22.42 10.11
N ALA A 145 -2.33 21.84 9.45
CA ALA A 145 -2.23 21.30 8.11
C ALA A 145 -3.18 22.14 7.26
N ALA A 146 -2.81 22.46 6.03
CA ALA A 146 -3.80 22.93 5.04
C ALA A 146 -5.04 22.04 5.14
N ASP A 147 -6.23 22.63 5.04
CA ASP A 147 -7.52 21.96 5.22
C ASP A 147 -7.74 20.94 4.08
N VAL A 148 -6.97 19.84 4.13
CA VAL A 148 -7.02 18.78 3.16
C VAL A 148 -8.33 18.07 3.39
N SER A 149 -9.19 18.14 2.39
CA SER A 149 -10.46 17.43 2.39
C SER A 149 -10.42 16.30 1.38
N VAL A 150 -11.05 15.21 1.75
CA VAL A 150 -11.30 14.06 0.89
C VAL A 150 -12.81 13.87 0.83
N ALA A 151 -13.33 13.60 -0.37
CA ALA A 151 -14.72 13.24 -0.59
C ALA A 151 -14.76 12.02 -1.51
N GLN A 152 -15.64 11.06 -1.20
CA GLN A 152 -15.90 9.94 -2.10
C GLN A 152 -16.75 10.45 -3.28
N GLU A 153 -16.24 10.28 -4.50
CA GLU A 153 -16.93 10.69 -5.72
C GLU A 153 -17.58 9.46 -6.36
N GLY A 154 -18.88 9.29 -6.14
CA GLY A 154 -19.61 8.16 -6.71
C GLY A 154 -19.42 6.85 -5.93
N ARG A 155 -19.56 5.72 -6.62
CA ARG A 155 -19.64 4.40 -5.99
C ARG A 155 -18.28 3.71 -5.99
N MET A 156 -18.00 2.97 -4.92
CA MET A 156 -16.88 2.04 -4.89
C MET A 156 -17.13 0.90 -5.90
N VAL A 157 -16.15 0.64 -6.74
CA VAL A 157 -16.19 -0.37 -7.80
C VAL A 157 -15.43 -1.60 -7.34
N PRO A 158 -16.11 -2.75 -7.11
CA PRO A 158 -15.43 -3.98 -6.76
C PRO A 158 -14.75 -4.58 -8.00
N HIS A 159 -13.56 -5.12 -7.82
CA HIS A 159 -12.79 -5.86 -8.80
C HIS A 159 -12.38 -7.23 -8.24
N SER A 160 -11.95 -8.15 -9.10
CA SER A 160 -11.43 -9.46 -8.67
C SER A 160 -10.19 -9.34 -7.79
N TRP A 161 -9.42 -8.26 -7.95
CA TRP A 161 -8.19 -7.98 -7.20
C TRP A 161 -8.38 -7.01 -6.02
N GLY A 162 -9.59 -6.49 -5.79
CA GLY A 162 -9.82 -5.49 -4.74
C GLY A 162 -10.97 -4.54 -4.99
N THR A 163 -10.78 -3.28 -4.62
CA THR A 163 -11.78 -2.22 -4.77
C THR A 163 -11.13 -0.93 -5.26
N GLU A 164 -11.77 -0.30 -6.24
CA GLU A 164 -11.49 1.06 -6.65
C GLU A 164 -12.47 2.03 -5.95
N VAL A 165 -11.94 3.10 -5.38
CA VAL A 165 -12.71 4.16 -4.73
C VAL A 165 -12.37 5.49 -5.41
N PRO A 166 -13.26 6.04 -6.27
CA PRO A 166 -13.05 7.35 -6.83
C PRO A 166 -13.22 8.41 -5.74
N VAL A 167 -12.27 9.35 -5.67
CA VAL A 167 -12.25 10.40 -4.64
C VAL A 167 -11.86 11.74 -5.23
N LEU A 168 -12.43 12.79 -4.64
CA LEU A 168 -12.04 14.17 -4.87
C LEU A 168 -11.21 14.65 -3.69
N LEU A 169 -9.98 15.09 -3.96
CA LEU A 169 -9.07 15.65 -2.97
C LEU A 169 -8.93 17.15 -3.16
N SER A 170 -9.05 17.93 -2.09
CA SER A 170 -8.88 19.39 -2.13
C SER A 170 -7.95 19.85 -0.99
N GLY A 171 -7.45 21.08 -1.07
CA GLY A 171 -6.59 21.65 -0.02
C GLY A 171 -5.17 21.07 0.01
N LEU A 172 -4.77 20.31 -1.02
CA LEU A 172 -3.42 19.75 -1.12
C LEU A 172 -2.38 20.85 -1.37
N ALA A 173 -1.30 20.84 -0.61
CA ALA A 173 -0.19 21.78 -0.77
C ALA A 173 0.60 21.46 -2.06
N PRO A 174 0.81 22.44 -2.96
CA PRO A 174 1.54 22.22 -4.20
C PRO A 174 2.93 21.60 -4.01
N GLY A 175 3.29 20.68 -4.91
CA GLY A 175 4.58 19.98 -4.91
C GLY A 175 4.73 18.94 -3.79
N ARG A 176 3.66 18.61 -3.05
CA ARG A 176 3.68 17.58 -2.00
C ARG A 176 3.07 16.28 -2.48
N THR A 177 3.60 15.17 -1.96
CA THR A 177 3.03 13.84 -2.18
C THR A 177 2.23 13.42 -0.96
N TYR A 178 1.07 12.83 -1.21
CA TYR A 178 0.16 12.33 -0.19
C TYR A 178 -0.07 10.85 -0.40
N ARG A 179 -0.07 10.09 0.69
CA ARG A 179 -0.40 8.67 0.69
C ARG A 179 -1.90 8.51 0.95
N LEU A 180 -2.53 7.65 0.17
CA LEU A 180 -3.94 7.33 0.30
C LEU A 180 -4.07 5.95 0.94
N GLU A 181 -4.94 5.79 1.93
CA GLU A 181 -5.20 4.51 2.58
C GLU A 181 -6.69 4.29 2.80
N THR A 182 -7.14 3.03 2.76
CA THR A 182 -8.48 2.61 3.19
C THR A 182 -8.38 1.95 4.54
N GLY A 183 -9.47 1.92 5.30
CA GLY A 183 -9.54 1.07 6.50
C GLY A 183 -10.90 0.52 6.82
N ASP A 184 -10.87 -0.51 7.66
CA ASP A 184 -12.04 -1.27 8.07
C ASP A 184 -12.58 -0.86 9.45
N ALA A 185 -13.67 -1.52 9.86
CA ALA A 185 -14.32 -1.28 11.15
C ALA A 185 -13.42 -1.68 12.34
N HIS A 186 -12.41 -2.51 12.12
CA HIS A 186 -11.44 -2.97 13.12
C HIS A 186 -10.21 -2.06 13.22
N GLY A 187 -10.14 -1.03 12.37
CA GLY A 187 -9.01 -0.10 12.32
C GLY A 187 -7.81 -0.62 11.52
N HIS A 188 -7.93 -1.75 10.83
CA HIS A 188 -6.90 -2.17 9.88
C HIS A 188 -6.86 -1.18 8.72
N ARG A 189 -5.64 -0.85 8.27
CA ARG A 189 -5.41 0.09 7.18
C ARG A 189 -4.67 -0.60 6.05
N GLN A 190 -5.01 -0.24 4.82
CA GLN A 190 -4.36 -0.74 3.62
C GLN A 190 -4.03 0.40 2.67
N THR A 191 -2.81 0.37 2.11
CA THR A 191 -2.34 1.36 1.14
C THR A 191 -3.24 1.33 -0.10
N ALA A 192 -3.59 2.49 -0.61
CA ALA A 192 -4.51 2.67 -1.74
C ALA A 192 -3.95 3.61 -2.82
N GLY A 193 -2.63 3.75 -2.85
CA GLY A 193 -1.89 4.59 -3.80
C GLY A 193 -1.31 5.86 -3.17
N SER A 194 -0.81 6.74 -4.04
CA SER A 194 -0.29 8.06 -3.67
C SER A 194 -0.59 9.07 -4.77
N VAL A 195 -0.77 10.33 -4.39
CA VAL A 195 -0.99 11.44 -5.32
C VAL A 195 0.08 12.51 -5.11
N HIS A 196 0.58 13.08 -6.20
CA HIS A 196 1.42 14.27 -6.17
C HIS A 196 0.56 15.50 -6.48
N ALA A 197 0.49 16.44 -5.54
CA ALA A 197 -0.27 17.66 -5.68
C ALA A 197 0.43 18.61 -6.67
N GLY A 198 -0.19 18.85 -7.82
CA GLY A 198 0.32 19.78 -8.82
C GLY A 198 0.34 21.23 -8.33
N GLY A 199 0.87 22.12 -9.17
CA GLY A 199 1.06 23.55 -8.86
C GLY A 199 -0.22 24.39 -8.70
N SER A 200 -1.39 23.88 -9.06
CA SER A 200 -2.59 24.70 -9.26
C SER A 200 -3.50 24.86 -8.04
N GLY A 201 -3.29 24.08 -6.96
CA GLY A 201 -4.17 24.08 -5.78
C GLY A 201 -5.61 23.66 -6.08
N ARG A 202 -5.91 23.20 -7.32
CA ARG A 202 -7.24 22.77 -7.73
C ARG A 202 -7.58 21.40 -7.14
N PRO A 203 -8.86 21.10 -6.91
CA PRO A 203 -9.29 19.76 -6.56
C PRO A 203 -8.79 18.71 -7.56
N MET A 204 -8.36 17.57 -7.05
CA MET A 204 -7.83 16.45 -7.82
C MET A 204 -8.79 15.27 -7.76
N HIS A 205 -9.24 14.82 -8.92
CA HIS A 205 -9.97 13.56 -9.06
C HIS A 205 -8.95 12.43 -9.14
N VAL A 206 -8.98 11.53 -8.17
CA VAL A 206 -8.08 10.37 -8.13
C VAL A 206 -8.85 9.09 -7.83
N ARG A 207 -8.26 7.96 -8.19
CA ARG A 207 -8.81 6.63 -7.91
C ARG A 207 -7.93 5.96 -6.88
N MET A 208 -8.48 5.71 -5.69
CA MET A 208 -7.83 4.89 -4.68
C MET A 208 -8.03 3.41 -5.04
N VAL A 209 -6.95 2.64 -5.09
CA VAL A 209 -6.97 1.23 -5.51
C VAL A 209 -6.41 0.39 -4.37
N THR A 210 -7.24 -0.44 -3.75
CA THR A 210 -6.87 -1.24 -2.57
C THR A 210 -7.29 -2.70 -2.74
N ALA A 211 -6.57 -3.66 -2.14
CA ALA A 211 -7.02 -5.05 -2.12
C ALA A 211 -8.13 -5.31 -1.07
N MET A 212 -8.48 -4.31 -0.24
CA MET A 212 -9.57 -4.42 0.71
C MET A 212 -10.91 -4.61 -0.04
N PRO A 213 -11.75 -5.59 0.34
CA PRO A 213 -13.04 -5.78 -0.31
C PRO A 213 -13.97 -4.62 0.03
N ARG A 214 -14.84 -4.25 -0.91
CA ARG A 214 -15.75 -3.10 -0.79
C ARG A 214 -16.58 -3.12 0.50
N SER A 215 -17.03 -4.30 0.94
CA SER A 215 -17.82 -4.47 2.17
C SER A 215 -17.04 -4.17 3.45
N ALA A 216 -15.70 -4.25 3.42
CA ALA A 216 -14.85 -3.98 4.58
C ALA A 216 -14.44 -2.51 4.68
N ILE A 217 -14.46 -1.73 3.58
CA ILE A 217 -14.00 -0.34 3.58
C ILE A 217 -15.01 0.56 4.32
N THR A 218 -14.62 1.08 5.48
CA THR A 218 -15.44 1.99 6.30
C THR A 218 -14.84 3.39 6.46
N THR A 219 -13.55 3.55 6.15
CA THR A 219 -12.85 4.82 6.29
C THR A 219 -11.86 5.02 5.14
N LEU A 220 -11.74 6.27 4.68
CA LEU A 220 -10.68 6.71 3.76
C LEU A 220 -9.75 7.68 4.50
N TYR A 221 -8.46 7.54 4.28
CA TYR A 221 -7.40 8.28 4.95
C TYR A 221 -6.47 8.94 3.95
N VAL A 222 -5.98 10.12 4.29
CA VAL A 222 -4.92 10.82 3.56
C VAL A 222 -3.80 11.17 4.52
N GLN A 223 -2.58 10.77 4.20
CA GLN A 223 -1.39 11.08 4.98
C GLN A 223 -0.41 11.94 4.17
N ASP A 224 0.30 12.83 4.86
CA ASP A 224 1.43 13.55 4.26
C ASP A 224 2.71 12.68 4.19
N THR A 225 3.78 13.20 3.60
CA THR A 225 5.07 12.49 3.50
C THR A 225 5.75 12.20 4.85
N ARG A 226 5.27 12.80 5.95
CA ARG A 226 5.75 12.55 7.31
C ARG A 226 4.90 11.49 8.03
N GLY A 227 3.93 10.89 7.35
CA GLY A 227 3.00 9.92 7.92
C GLY A 227 1.95 10.55 8.84
N ARG A 228 1.79 11.88 8.81
CA ARG A 228 0.74 12.55 9.59
C ARG A 228 -0.58 12.44 8.83
N MET A 229 -1.63 12.05 9.56
CA MET A 229 -2.98 12.06 9.01
C MET A 229 -3.43 13.50 8.79
N VAL A 230 -3.76 13.84 7.54
CA VAL A 230 -4.23 15.17 7.16
C VAL A 230 -5.72 15.18 6.79
N ALA A 231 -6.31 14.02 6.47
CA ALA A 231 -7.74 13.88 6.27
C ALA A 231 -8.23 12.47 6.62
N GLU A 232 -9.45 12.38 7.15
CA GLU A 232 -10.15 11.13 7.42
C GLU A 232 -11.64 11.31 7.13
N ILE A 233 -12.25 10.41 6.36
CA ILE A 233 -13.70 10.37 6.19
C ILE A 233 -14.25 8.97 6.38
N ARG A 234 -15.41 8.88 7.02
CA ARG A 234 -16.20 7.66 7.06
C ARG A 234 -16.96 7.49 5.76
N VAL A 235 -16.98 6.26 5.26
CA VAL A 235 -17.70 5.86 4.06
C VAL A 235 -18.61 4.70 4.42
N THR A 236 -19.82 4.71 3.88
CA THR A 236 -20.77 3.62 4.09
C THR A 236 -20.64 2.66 2.92
N PRO A 237 -20.30 1.37 3.15
CA PRO A 237 -20.40 0.36 2.11
C PRO A 237 -21.83 0.32 1.60
N ARG A 238 -22.07 0.80 0.38
CA ARG A 238 -23.40 0.64 -0.22
C ARG A 238 -23.56 -0.83 -0.61
N PRO A 239 -24.60 -1.54 -0.14
CA PRO A 239 -24.85 -2.91 -0.56
C PRO A 239 -25.02 -2.97 -2.08
N ALA A 240 -24.60 -4.08 -2.69
CA ALA A 240 -24.84 -4.29 -4.12
C ALA A 240 -26.36 -4.27 -4.38
N PRO A 241 -26.84 -3.60 -5.44
CA PRO A 241 -28.21 -3.79 -5.87
C PRO A 241 -28.40 -5.28 -6.20
N GLY A 242 -29.29 -5.97 -5.47
CA GLY A 242 -29.57 -7.40 -5.63
C GLY A 242 -29.36 -8.27 -4.38
N ALA A 243 -28.81 -7.74 -3.29
CA ALA A 243 -28.66 -8.48 -2.02
C ALA A 243 -29.87 -8.32 -1.07
N THR A 244 -31.07 -8.12 -1.60
CA THR A 244 -32.32 -8.25 -0.84
C THR A 244 -32.70 -9.72 -0.81
N GLY A 245 -32.77 -10.26 0.41
CA GLY A 245 -32.86 -11.67 0.72
C GLY A 245 -33.98 -12.44 0.01
N VAL A 246 -33.64 -13.69 -0.29
CA VAL A 246 -34.55 -14.84 -0.28
C VAL A 246 -34.61 -15.34 1.15
#